data_AF-A0A6V7LEH3-F1
#
_entry.id   AF-A0A6V7LEH3-F1
#
_cell.length_a   1.000
_cell.length_b   1.000
_cell.length_c   1.000
_cell.angle_alpha   90.00
_cell.angle_beta   90.00
_cell.angle_gamma   90.00
#
_symmetry.space_group_name_H-M   'P 1'
#
loop_
_entity.id
_entity.type
_entity.pdbx_description
1 polymer ?
#
loop_
_entity_poly.entity_id
_entity_poly.type
_entity_poly.pdbx_seq_one_letter_code
_entity_poly.pdbx_strand_id
1 'polypeptide(L)' 'IQSIEMRMPNKHYFDLDLSKFPKLVDGENKEVYLPVDKPSGIIYAQLNRKDVAAKL' A
#
# COMPACT_ATOMS: atom_id res chain seq x y z
N ILE A 1 -4.40 9.43 -25.31
CA ILE A 1 -4.70 8.67 -24.07
C ILE A 1 -6.01 9.22 -23.48
N GLN A 2 -7.07 8.42 -23.46
CA GLN A 2 -8.41 8.81 -22.98
C GLN A 2 -8.76 8.20 -21.61
N SER A 3 -8.14 7.08 -21.27
CA SER A 3 -8.30 6.42 -19.97
C SER A 3 -6.95 5.87 -19.49
N ILE A 4 -6.81 5.74 -18.17
CA ILE A 4 -5.68 5.09 -17.51
C ILE A 4 -6.26 4.13 -16.47
N GLU A 5 -5.87 2.85 -16.53
CA GLU A 5 -6.18 1.86 -15.51
C GLU A 5 -4.99 1.68 -14.58
N MET A 6 -5.24 1.64 -13.27
CA MET A 6 -4.24 1.44 -12.24
C MET A 6 -4.63 0.28 -11.33
N ARG A 7 -3.67 -0.62 -11.13
CA ARG A 7 -3.75 -1.72 -10.17
C ARG A 7 -2.60 -1.56 -9.19
N MET A 8 -2.92 -1.23 -7.94
CA MET A 8 -1.94 -0.92 -6.90
C MET A 8 -2.01 -1.99 -5.80
N PRO A 9 -1.13 -3.01 -5.84
CA PRO A 9 -1.02 -3.98 -4.76
C PRO A 9 -0.34 -3.33 -3.55
N ASN A 10 -0.97 -3.41 -2.39
CA ASN A 10 -0.35 -3.04 -1.12
C ASN A 10 0.47 -4.22 -0.60
N LYS A 11 1.80 -4.14 -0.73
CA LYS A 11 2.70 -5.14 -0.16
C LYS A 11 2.85 -4.87 1.34
N HIS A 12 2.36 -5.78 2.16
CA HIS A 12 2.38 -5.61 3.60
C HIS A 12 3.78 -5.89 4.18
N TYR A 13 4.31 -4.87 4.86
CA TYR A 13 5.48 -4.95 5.74
C TYR A 13 5.00 -4.61 7.13
N PHE A 14 4.80 -5.63 7.98
CA PHE A 14 4.34 -5.44 9.35
C PHE A 14 5.52 -5.33 10.30
N ASP A 15 5.38 -4.56 11.36
CA ASP A 15 6.38 -4.50 12.42
C ASP A 15 6.56 -5.89 13.03
N LEU A 16 7.81 -6.34 13.14
CA LEU A 16 8.12 -7.61 13.79
C LEU A 16 7.99 -7.42 15.30
N ASP A 17 7.14 -8.24 15.94
CA ASP A 17 7.00 -8.24 17.39
C ASP A 17 8.27 -8.80 18.05
N LEU A 18 9.10 -7.89 18.55
CA LEU A 18 10.34 -8.16 19.27
C LEU A 18 10.18 -8.03 20.79
N SER A 19 8.96 -7.89 21.31
CA SER A 19 8.69 -7.78 22.75
C SER A 19 9.25 -8.94 23.59
N LYS A 20 9.43 -10.11 22.97
CA LYS A 20 10.04 -11.30 23.58
C LYS A 20 11.56 -11.19 23.77
N PHE A 21 12.19 -10.16 23.18
CA PHE A 21 13.64 -9.91 23.25
C PHE A 21 13.91 -8.52 23.86
N PRO A 22 13.64 -8.33 25.17
CA PRO A 22 13.69 -7.02 25.82
C PRO A 22 15.09 -6.39 25.90
N LYS A 23 16.15 -7.15 25.59
CA LYS A 23 17.53 -6.64 25.51
C LYS A 23 17.90 -6.09 24.13
N LEU A 24 17.07 -6.34 23.11
CA LEU A 24 17.38 -6.06 21.72
C LEU A 24 16.71 -4.77 21.23
N VAL A 25 15.59 -4.38 21.84
CA VAL A 25 14.81 -3.21 21.42
C VAL A 25 14.52 -2.32 22.63
N ASP A 26 15.06 -1.11 22.61
CA ASP A 26 14.68 -0.03 23.52
C ASP A 26 13.48 0.73 22.94
N GLY A 27 12.25 0.26 23.22
CA GLY A 27 11.00 0.95 22.84
C GLY A 27 10.18 0.26 21.73
N GLU A 28 9.41 1.04 20.96
CA GLU A 28 8.63 0.54 19.81
C GLU A 28 9.55 0.24 18.62
N ASN A 29 9.55 -1.00 18.14
CA ASN A 29 10.29 -1.40 16.93
C ASN A 29 9.58 -0.89 15.66
N LYS A 30 10.21 0.05 14.95
CA LYS A 30 9.79 0.54 13.60
C LYS A 30 10.93 0.47 12.58
N GLU A 31 11.87 -0.44 12.80
CA GLU A 31 13.04 -0.60 11.94
C GLU A 31 13.06 -1.94 11.22
N VAL A 32 12.53 -2.98 11.89
CA VAL A 32 12.49 -4.34 11.35
C VAL A 32 11.07 -4.73 11.00
N TYR A 33 10.86 -4.99 9.71
CA TYR A 33 9.57 -5.37 9.15
C TYR A 33 9.58 -6.79 8.59
N LEU A 34 8.45 -7.48 8.70
CA LEU A 34 8.19 -8.78 8.09
C LEU A 34 7.42 -8.60 6.77
N PRO A 35 8.01 -8.92 5.61
CA PRO A 35 7.27 -8.97 4.35
C PRO A 35 6.32 -10.18 4.36
N VAL A 36 5.02 -9.93 4.14
CA VAL A 36 4.02 -10.99 3.98
C VAL A 36 3.65 -11.12 2.52
N ASP A 37 3.71 -12.34 1.98
CA ASP A 37 3.37 -12.59 0.57
C ASP A 37 1.85 -12.46 0.31
N LYS A 38 1.03 -13.17 1.09
CA LYS A 38 -0.44 -13.16 0.95
C LYS A 38 -1.11 -13.34 2.32
N PRO A 39 -2.29 -12.75 2.56
CA PRO A 39 -3.09 -11.93 1.65
C PRO A 39 -2.54 -10.50 1.51
N SER A 40 -2.75 -9.89 0.34
CA SER A 40 -2.42 -8.48 0.07
C SER A 40 -3.62 -7.76 -0.52
N GLY A 41 -3.92 -6.56 -0.03
CA GLY A 41 -4.96 -5.72 -0.65
C GLY A 41 -4.55 -5.27 -2.05
N ILE A 42 -5.46 -5.35 -3.02
CA ILE A 42 -5.23 -4.83 -4.37
C ILE A 42 -6.24 -3.71 -4.63
N ILE A 43 -5.74 -2.51 -4.84
CA ILE A 43 -6.56 -1.32 -5.11
C ILE A 43 -6.70 -1.16 -6.62
N TYR A 44 -7.93 -0.96 -7.08
CA TYR A 44 -8.28 -0.82 -8.49
C TYR A 44 -8.86 0.58 -8.73
N ALA A 45 -8.37 1.26 -9.77
CA ALA A 45 -8.90 2.55 -10.18
C ALA A 45 -8.76 2.76 -11.69
N GLN A 46 -9.72 3.46 -12.30
CA GLN A 46 -9.65 3.91 -13.68
C GLN A 46 -9.89 5.41 -13.75
N LEU A 47 -8.96 6.13 -14.35
CA LEU A 47 -9.04 7.57 -14.59
C LEU A 47 -9.44 7.80 -16.04
N ASN A 48 -10.61 8.40 -16.26
CA ASN A 48 -11.11 8.74 -17.59
C ASN A 48 -11.01 10.26 -17.80
N ARG A 49 -10.61 10.67 -19.01
CA ARG A 49 -10.65 12.09 -19.40
C ARG A 49 -12.11 12.51 -19.51
N LYS A 50 -12.49 13.58 -18.81
CA LYS A 50 -13.83 14.16 -18.92
C LYS A 50 -14.01 14.78 -20.31
N ASP A 51 -15.08 14.39 -21.01
CA ASP A 51 -15.47 15.05 -22.24
C ASP A 51 -16.10 16.41 -21.91
N VAL A 52 -15.41 17.49 -22.32
CA VAL A 52 -15.92 18.85 -22.22
C VAL A 52 -16.64 19.16 -23.53
N ALA A 53 -17.95 18.88 -23.58
CA ALA A 53 -18.80 19.39 -24.64
C ALA A 53 -19.14 20.86 -24.33
N ALA A 54 -18.74 21.79 -25.22
CA ALA A 54 -19.17 23.17 -25.14
C ALA A 54 -20.70 23.22 -25.33
N LYS A 55 -21.42 23.84 -24.39
CA LYS A 55 -22.84 24.13 -24.55
C LYS A 55 -22.96 25.46 -25.28
N LEU A 56 -23.47 25.43 -26.51
CA LEU A 56 -23.91 26.62 -27.26
C LEU A 56 -25.24 27.13 -26.71
#